data_AF-A0A5C6CCW0-F1
#
_entry.id   AF-A0A5C6CCW0-F1
#
_cell.length_a   1.000
_cell.length_b   1.000
_cell.length_c   1.000
_cell.angle_alpha   90.00
_cell.angle_beta   90.00
_cell.angle_gamma   90.00
#
_symmetry.space_group_name_H-M   'P 1'
#
loop_
_entity.id
_entity.type
_entity.pdbx_description
1 polymer ?
#
loop_
_entity_poly.entity_id
_entity_poly.type
_entity_poly.pdbx_seq_one_letter_code
_entity_poly.pdbx_strand_id
1 'polypeptide(L)'
;MYRLLEHLRRFSKLSLAVLLLLPLLGISLFAKENHNSVPSVSGQFSPSKHSRGEFEESSKIRIREGTLIVDKGGYFRQDGEGATFVTEDKYEFGALPNLNLERIVRTLKSSDESESIRWSVNGVVTEFNGRNHILISRAVYKSSVPPPIPEQIVN
;
A
#
# COMPACT_ATOMS: atom_id res chain seq x y z
N MET A 1 4.00 26.61 49.41
CA MET A 1 3.26 25.54 48.70
C MET A 1 4.08 25.16 47.49
N TYR A 2 4.35 23.87 47.35
CA TYR A 2 5.59 23.32 46.80
C TYR A 2 5.82 23.60 45.30
N ARG A 3 7.04 24.06 45.00
CA ARG A 3 7.66 24.06 43.66
C ARG A 3 7.72 22.62 43.13
N LEU A 4 6.70 22.22 42.38
CA LEU A 4 6.53 20.86 41.87
C LEU A 4 6.38 20.86 40.33
N LEU A 5 7.19 21.68 39.65
CA LEU A 5 7.15 21.86 38.19
C LEU A 5 8.54 22.03 37.54
N GLU A 6 9.56 21.36 38.09
CA GLU A 6 10.87 21.23 37.43
C GLU A 6 11.34 19.79 37.47
N HIS A 7 10.88 18.95 36.52
CA HIS A 7 11.73 17.88 35.98
C HIS A 7 11.24 17.20 34.69
N LEU A 8 10.23 17.74 34.01
CA LEU A 8 9.91 17.36 32.62
C LEU A 8 10.81 18.12 31.63
N ARG A 9 12.11 17.81 31.64
CA ARG A 9 13.05 18.23 30.59
C ARG A 9 14.34 17.41 30.66
N ARG A 10 14.25 16.13 30.28
CA ARG A 10 15.41 15.43 29.69
C ARG A 10 15.09 15.08 28.25
N PHE A 11 15.08 16.14 27.45
CA PHE A 11 15.30 16.07 26.01
C PHE A 11 16.68 15.49 25.73
N SER A 12 16.71 14.56 24.79
CA SER A 12 17.55 14.59 23.58
C SER A 12 19.03 14.91 23.78
N LYS A 13 19.87 13.91 23.46
CA LYS A 13 21.28 13.92 23.01
C LYS A 13 21.85 12.55 23.45
N LEU A 14 22.43 11.68 22.64
CA LEU A 14 23.16 11.83 21.40
C LEU A 14 23.04 10.56 20.55
N SER A 15 22.94 10.79 19.25
CA SER A 15 23.40 9.88 18.20
C SER A 15 24.90 9.61 18.35
N LEU A 16 25.32 8.35 18.28
CA LEU A 16 26.69 8.02 17.87
C LEU A 16 26.69 6.72 17.05
N ALA A 17 27.00 6.93 15.77
CA ALA A 17 27.44 6.02 14.73
C ALA A 17 27.71 4.54 15.12
N VAL A 18 27.04 3.63 14.41
CA VAL A 18 27.64 2.34 14.06
C VAL A 18 27.66 2.22 12.54
N LEU A 19 28.82 2.54 12.00
CA LEU A 19 29.25 2.34 10.62
C LEU A 19 29.57 0.85 10.48
N LEU A 20 28.73 0.08 9.76
CA LEU A 20 29.02 -1.31 9.44
C LEU A 20 28.87 -1.55 7.94
N LEU A 21 30.04 -1.43 7.28
CA LEU A 21 30.54 -2.12 6.09
C LEU A 21 29.53 -2.93 5.25
N LEU A 22 29.24 -2.38 4.07
CA LEU A 22 28.68 -3.05 2.91
C LEU A 22 29.63 -4.13 2.36
N PRO A 23 29.15 -5.31 1.99
CA PRO A 23 29.74 -6.08 0.90
C PRO A 23 28.99 -5.81 -0.40
N LEU A 24 29.74 -5.30 -1.40
CA LEU A 24 29.43 -5.52 -2.81
C LEU A 24 29.38 -7.04 -3.05
N LEU A 25 28.33 -7.56 -3.68
CA LEU A 25 28.42 -8.68 -4.62
C LEU A 25 27.08 -8.91 -5.35
N GLY A 26 27.14 -9.08 -6.67
CA GLY A 26 26.20 -9.93 -7.39
C GLY A 26 25.16 -9.24 -8.27
N ILE A 27 25.60 -8.68 -9.40
CA ILE A 27 24.76 -8.49 -10.59
C ILE A 27 24.35 -9.89 -11.08
N SER A 28 23.06 -10.15 -11.24
CA SER A 28 22.60 -11.24 -12.11
C SER A 28 21.45 -10.75 -12.98
N LEU A 29 21.81 -10.49 -14.23
CA LEU A 29 20.95 -10.09 -15.33
C LEU A 29 20.36 -11.39 -15.92
N PHE A 30 19.06 -11.61 -15.79
CA PHE A 30 18.37 -12.63 -16.58
C PHE A 30 17.21 -12.00 -17.32
N ALA A 31 17.52 -11.56 -18.54
CA ALA A 31 16.53 -11.37 -19.59
C ALA A 31 16.12 -12.75 -20.11
N LYS A 32 14.83 -13.08 -20.02
CA LYS A 32 14.24 -14.18 -20.79
C LYS A 32 13.04 -13.64 -21.54
N GLU A 33 13.33 -13.19 -22.75
CA GLU A 33 12.37 -12.90 -23.81
C GLU A 33 11.91 -14.25 -24.37
N ASN A 34 10.60 -14.52 -24.34
CA ASN A 34 10.05 -15.68 -25.02
C ASN A 34 8.89 -15.20 -25.91
N HIS A 35 9.21 -15.03 -27.18
CA HIS A 35 8.25 -14.87 -28.26
C HIS A 35 7.55 -16.19 -28.48
N ASN A 36 6.22 -16.21 -28.33
CA ASN A 36 5.41 -17.26 -28.93
C ASN A 36 4.21 -16.64 -29.64
N SER A 37 4.26 -16.81 -30.95
CA SER A 37 3.33 -16.36 -31.97
C SER A 37 2.13 -17.30 -32.14
N VAL A 38 0.92 -16.72 -32.22
CA VAL A 38 -0.18 -16.95 -33.21
C VAL A 38 -0.88 -18.35 -33.15
N PRO A 39 -2.24 -18.51 -33.25
CA PRO A 39 -3.09 -17.91 -34.27
C PRO A 39 -4.49 -17.37 -33.91
N SER A 40 -4.93 -16.53 -34.83
CA SER A 40 -6.26 -15.97 -35.07
C SER A 40 -7.35 -17.05 -35.19
N VAL A 41 -8.42 -16.91 -34.39
CA VAL A 41 -9.69 -17.62 -34.60
C VAL A 41 -10.76 -16.58 -34.92
N SER A 42 -11.16 -16.56 -36.19
CA SER A 42 -12.32 -15.84 -36.68
C SER A 42 -13.59 -16.58 -36.24
N GLY A 43 -14.24 -16.07 -35.19
CA GLY A 43 -15.53 -16.53 -34.70
C GLY A 43 -16.60 -15.45 -34.89
N GLN A 44 -17.58 -15.78 -35.71
CA GLN A 44 -18.68 -14.95 -36.20
C GLN A 44 -19.45 -14.17 -35.13
N PHE A 45 -19.80 -12.93 -35.49
CA PHE A 45 -20.72 -12.05 -34.79
C PHE A 45 -22.14 -12.62 -34.72
N SER A 46 -22.76 -12.52 -33.55
CA SER A 46 -24.22 -12.46 -33.39
C SER A 46 -24.55 -11.33 -32.41
N PRO A 47 -25.26 -10.27 -32.83
CA PRO A 47 -25.64 -9.17 -31.94
C PRO A 47 -26.99 -9.48 -31.31
N SER A 48 -27.00 -10.18 -30.18
CA SER A 48 -28.18 -10.23 -29.31
C SER A 48 -28.20 -8.98 -28.42
N LYS A 49 -29.17 -8.11 -28.69
CA LYS A 49 -29.55 -6.98 -27.83
C LYS A 49 -29.96 -7.48 -26.44
N HIS A 50 -29.07 -7.37 -25.47
CA HIS A 50 -29.44 -7.36 -24.06
C HIS A 50 -28.81 -6.18 -23.34
N SER A 51 -29.65 -5.19 -23.07
CA SER A 51 -29.75 -4.41 -21.83
C SER A 51 -28.49 -4.36 -20.96
N ARG A 52 -27.53 -3.54 -21.36
CA ARG A 52 -26.28 -3.30 -20.65
C ARG A 52 -26.48 -2.18 -19.64
N GLY A 53 -26.92 -2.55 -18.43
CA GLY A 53 -26.62 -1.77 -17.25
C GLY A 53 -25.11 -1.81 -17.04
N GLU A 54 -24.46 -0.66 -17.11
CA GLU A 54 -23.04 -0.46 -16.84
C GLU A 54 -22.74 -0.77 -15.37
N PHE A 55 -22.47 -2.05 -15.08
CA PHE A 55 -21.48 -2.35 -14.06
C PHE A 55 -20.14 -2.35 -14.79
N GLU A 56 -19.34 -1.32 -14.56
CA GLU A 56 -17.91 -1.38 -14.84
C GLU A 56 -17.32 -2.53 -14.00
N GLU A 57 -17.38 -3.73 -14.54
CA GLU A 57 -16.59 -4.86 -14.12
C GLU A 57 -15.16 -4.54 -14.54
N SER A 58 -14.55 -3.60 -13.81
CA SER A 58 -13.12 -3.32 -13.86
C SER A 58 -12.45 -4.68 -13.81
N SER A 59 -11.75 -5.02 -14.89
CA SER A 59 -11.14 -6.33 -15.06
C SER A 59 -10.07 -6.45 -13.99
N LYS A 60 -10.49 -6.94 -12.82
CA LYS A 60 -9.70 -6.95 -11.59
C LYS A 60 -8.56 -7.92 -11.84
N ILE A 61 -7.40 -7.38 -12.21
CA ILE A 61 -6.21 -8.18 -12.49
C ILE A 61 -5.95 -9.02 -11.24
N ARG A 62 -6.10 -10.34 -11.41
CA ARG A 62 -5.96 -11.30 -10.32
C ARG A 62 -4.48 -11.54 -10.09
N ILE A 63 -3.96 -10.94 -9.03
CA ILE A 63 -2.60 -11.21 -8.55
C ILE A 63 -2.58 -12.62 -7.96
N ARG A 64 -1.54 -13.39 -8.27
CA ARG A 64 -1.41 -14.77 -7.80
C ARG A 64 -0.98 -14.82 -6.34
N GLU A 65 -1.40 -15.85 -5.62
CA GLU A 65 -0.88 -16.17 -4.29
C GLU A 65 0.64 -16.35 -4.31
N GLY A 66 1.30 -15.95 -3.23
CA GLY A 66 2.76 -15.97 -3.08
C GLY A 66 3.47 -14.81 -3.78
N THR A 67 2.76 -13.95 -4.51
CA THR A 67 3.36 -12.78 -5.17
C THR A 67 4.00 -11.86 -4.12
N LEU A 68 5.27 -11.50 -4.36
CA LEU A 68 5.98 -10.54 -3.53
C LEU A 68 5.61 -9.12 -3.94
N ILE A 69 5.24 -8.30 -2.96
CA ILE A 69 5.08 -6.86 -3.10
C ILE A 69 6.37 -6.22 -2.57
N VAL A 70 7.01 -5.38 -3.39
CA VAL A 70 8.27 -4.70 -3.06
C VAL A 70 8.13 -3.21 -3.33
N ASP A 71 8.39 -2.41 -2.31
CA ASP A 71 8.37 -0.94 -2.30
C ASP A 71 7.13 -0.34 -2.97
N LYS A 72 5.97 -0.97 -2.74
CA LYS A 72 4.74 -0.56 -3.39
C LYS A 72 4.14 0.65 -2.70
N GLY A 73 3.98 1.74 -3.45
CA GLY A 73 3.32 2.97 -3.02
C GLY A 73 1.81 2.78 -2.86
N GLY A 74 1.24 3.41 -1.84
CA GLY A 74 -0.20 3.41 -1.61
C GLY A 74 -0.61 4.11 -0.32
N TYR A 75 -1.85 3.87 0.09
CA TYR A 75 -2.41 4.33 1.36
C TYR A 75 -3.21 3.21 2.02
N PHE A 76 -3.51 3.37 3.30
CA PHE A 76 -4.35 2.44 4.04
C PHE A 76 -5.69 3.09 4.35
N ARG A 77 -6.78 2.36 4.07
CA ARG A 77 -8.14 2.70 4.50
C ARG A 77 -8.49 1.80 5.68
N GLN A 78 -8.85 2.38 6.81
CA GLN A 78 -9.23 1.60 8.00
C GLN A 78 -10.62 0.98 7.80
N ASP A 79 -10.78 -0.29 8.19
CA ASP A 79 -12.05 -1.01 8.15
C ASP A 79 -12.25 -1.76 9.48
N GLY A 80 -12.97 -1.14 10.40
CA GLY A 80 -13.11 -1.60 11.78
C GLY A 80 -11.75 -1.72 12.50
N GLU A 81 -11.39 -2.97 12.83
CA GLU A 81 -10.12 -3.31 13.49
C GLU A 81 -8.97 -3.58 12.50
N GLY A 82 -9.30 -3.78 11.21
CA GLY A 82 -8.33 -4.05 10.15
C GLY A 82 -8.02 -2.82 9.29
N ALA A 83 -7.34 -3.06 8.18
CA ALA A 83 -7.14 -2.06 7.14
C ALA A 83 -7.08 -2.72 5.75
N THR A 84 -7.43 -1.95 4.73
CA THR A 84 -7.21 -2.29 3.33
C THR A 84 -6.08 -1.43 2.80
N PHE A 85 -5.08 -2.05 2.19
CA PHE A 85 -4.03 -1.35 1.46
C PHE A 85 -4.48 -1.10 0.02
N VAL A 86 -4.52 0.16 -0.38
CA VAL A 86 -4.86 0.59 -1.74
C VAL A 86 -3.59 1.14 -2.38
N THR A 87 -3.12 0.46 -3.42
CA THR A 87 -1.93 0.87 -4.17
C THR A 87 -2.20 2.07 -5.06
N GLU A 88 -1.15 2.74 -5.51
CA GLU A 88 -1.24 3.80 -6.52
C GLU A 88 -1.89 3.32 -7.83
N ASP A 89 -1.65 2.06 -8.21
CA ASP A 89 -2.28 1.39 -9.36
C ASP A 89 -3.73 0.93 -9.10
N LYS A 90 -4.33 1.33 -7.97
CA LYS A 90 -5.70 1.01 -7.57
C LYS A 90 -5.97 -0.47 -7.28
N TYR A 91 -4.95 -1.29 -7.08
CA TYR A 91 -5.12 -2.62 -6.48
C TYR A 91 -5.42 -2.51 -4.99
N GLU A 92 -6.40 -3.27 -4.53
CA GLU A 92 -6.78 -3.36 -3.13
C GLU A 92 -6.38 -4.72 -2.54
N PHE A 93 -5.78 -4.68 -1.35
CA PHE A 93 -5.41 -5.86 -0.58
C PHE A 93 -5.93 -5.72 0.86
N GLY A 94 -6.66 -6.72 1.34
CA GLY A 94 -6.94 -6.81 2.78
C GLY A 94 -5.64 -7.01 3.55
N ALA A 95 -5.35 -6.20 4.55
CA ALA A 95 -4.14 -6.39 5.34
C ALA A 95 -4.35 -7.49 6.38
N LEU A 96 -3.46 -8.49 6.40
CA LEU A 96 -3.52 -9.55 7.40
C LEU A 96 -2.99 -9.06 8.76
N PRO A 97 -3.59 -9.50 9.88
CA PRO A 97 -3.14 -9.15 11.22
C PRO A 97 -1.68 -9.53 11.45
N ASN A 98 -0.85 -8.52 11.75
CA ASN A 98 0.50 -8.69 12.28
C ASN A 98 1.00 -7.38 12.93
N LEU A 99 2.20 -7.41 13.52
CA LEU A 99 2.77 -6.26 14.22
C LEU A 99 2.97 -5.02 13.33
N ASN A 100 3.21 -5.21 12.02
CA ASN A 100 3.34 -4.08 11.09
C ASN A 100 1.98 -3.41 10.87
N LEU A 101 0.92 -4.21 10.68
CA LEU A 101 -0.44 -3.70 10.56
C LEU A 101 -0.87 -2.97 11.83
N GLU A 102 -0.60 -3.50 13.01
CA GLU A 102 -0.93 -2.84 14.29
C GLU A 102 -0.31 -1.44 14.40
N ARG A 103 0.96 -1.30 13.98
CA ARG A 103 1.65 0.00 13.97
C ARG A 103 0.99 0.96 12.99
N ILE A 104 0.67 0.49 11.78
CA ILE A 104 -0.03 1.29 10.77
C ILE A 104 -1.37 1.75 11.32
N VAL A 105 -2.22 0.84 11.81
CA VAL A 105 -3.55 1.17 12.35
C VAL A 105 -3.46 2.17 13.50
N ARG A 106 -2.46 2.06 14.38
CA ARG A 106 -2.22 3.05 15.45
C ARG A 106 -1.92 4.43 14.88
N THR A 107 -1.10 4.52 13.84
CA THR A 107 -0.81 5.77 13.15
C THR A 107 -2.06 6.35 12.48
N LEU A 108 -2.86 5.51 11.79
CA LEU A 108 -4.10 5.96 11.14
C LEU A 108 -5.10 6.51 12.16
N LYS A 109 -5.28 5.85 13.30
CA LYS A 109 -6.17 6.32 14.39
C LYS A 109 -5.77 7.68 14.99
N SER A 110 -4.53 8.11 14.79
CA SER A 110 -4.04 9.41 15.27
C SER A 110 -4.24 10.55 14.26
N SER A 111 -4.76 10.26 13.07
CA SER A 111 -4.93 11.22 11.98
C SER A 111 -6.37 11.22 11.49
N ASP A 112 -6.95 12.42 11.37
CA ASP A 112 -8.33 12.58 10.87
C ASP A 112 -8.45 12.23 9.38
N GLU A 113 -7.36 12.30 8.62
CA GLU A 113 -7.30 12.04 7.19
C GLU A 113 -6.40 10.83 6.87
N SER A 114 -6.77 9.66 7.38
CA SER A 114 -5.99 8.42 7.18
C SER A 114 -5.62 8.11 5.72
N GLU A 115 -6.47 8.48 4.76
CA GLU A 115 -6.23 8.25 3.33
C GLU A 115 -5.20 9.21 2.70
N SER A 116 -4.90 10.33 3.36
CA SER A 116 -3.87 11.28 2.90
C SER A 116 -2.44 10.82 3.23
N ILE A 117 -2.30 9.81 4.11
CA ILE A 117 -1.02 9.24 4.50
C ILE A 117 -0.53 8.23 3.45
N ARG A 118 0.63 8.52 2.88
CA ARG A 118 1.31 7.67 1.89
C ARG A 118 2.32 6.74 2.55
N TRP A 119 2.31 5.50 2.09
CA TRP A 119 3.16 4.41 2.57
C TRP A 119 3.86 3.72 1.40
N SER A 120 5.03 3.16 1.68
CA SER A 120 5.71 2.17 0.84
C SER A 120 5.72 0.83 1.57
N VAL A 121 5.14 -0.19 0.94
CA VAL A 121 4.84 -1.48 1.57
C VAL A 121 5.58 -2.61 0.87
N ASN A 122 6.15 -3.51 1.68
CA ASN A 122 6.62 -4.82 1.25
C ASN A 122 5.80 -5.90 1.92
N GLY A 123 5.56 -7.01 1.22
CA GLY A 123 4.80 -8.12 1.77
C GLY A 123 4.61 -9.27 0.79
N VAL A 124 3.83 -10.26 1.22
CA VAL A 124 3.46 -11.41 0.40
C VAL A 124 1.95 -11.42 0.23
N VAL A 125 1.49 -11.58 -1.01
CA VAL A 125 0.07 -11.71 -1.32
C VAL A 125 -0.40 -13.13 -1.04
N THR A 126 -1.59 -13.27 -0.45
CA THR A 126 -2.35 -14.52 -0.36
C THR A 126 -3.78 -14.28 -0.81
N GLU A 127 -4.48 -15.35 -1.16
CA GLU A 127 -5.89 -15.28 -1.57
C GLU A 127 -6.77 -15.98 -0.55
N PHE A 128 -7.83 -15.31 -0.10
CA PHE A 128 -8.82 -15.89 0.80
C PHE A 128 -10.22 -15.40 0.43
N ASN A 129 -11.17 -16.34 0.26
CA ASN A 129 -12.54 -16.07 -0.17
C ASN A 129 -12.64 -15.19 -1.44
N GLY A 130 -11.80 -15.48 -2.44
CA GLY A 130 -11.80 -14.75 -3.72
C GLY A 130 -11.26 -13.32 -3.64
N ARG A 131 -10.59 -12.94 -2.55
CA ARG A 131 -9.99 -11.62 -2.35
C ARG A 131 -8.50 -11.73 -2.01
N ASN A 132 -7.72 -10.81 -2.56
CA ASN A 132 -6.30 -10.71 -2.26
C ASN A 132 -6.09 -10.05 -0.90
N HIS A 133 -5.21 -10.63 -0.12
CA HIS A 133 -4.74 -10.11 1.16
C HIS A 133 -3.22 -10.01 1.13
N ILE A 134 -2.65 -9.18 1.99
CA ILE A 134 -1.19 -8.99 2.10
C ILE A 134 -0.73 -9.22 3.54
N LEU A 135 0.29 -10.06 3.70
CA LEU A 135 1.07 -10.13 4.92
C LEU A 135 2.22 -9.13 4.83
N ILE A 136 2.14 -8.05 5.61
CA ILE A 136 3.06 -6.92 5.53
C ILE A 136 4.37 -7.26 6.24
N SER A 137 5.49 -7.29 5.52
CA SER A 137 6.82 -7.49 6.11
C SER A 137 7.50 -6.16 6.49
N ARG A 138 7.20 -5.09 5.75
CA ARG A 138 7.71 -3.73 6.01
C ARG A 138 6.69 -2.69 5.54
N ALA A 139 6.54 -1.61 6.31
CA ALA A 139 5.80 -0.43 5.91
C ALA A 139 6.59 0.83 6.29
N VAL A 140 6.80 1.72 5.32
CA VAL A 140 7.55 2.96 5.51
C VAL A 140 6.62 4.13 5.23
N TYR A 141 6.42 4.99 6.23
CA TYR A 141 5.72 6.26 6.07
C TYR A 141 6.50 7.16 5.09
N LYS A 142 5.80 7.76 4.12
CA LYS A 142 6.42 8.66 3.13
C LYS A 142 6.04 10.12 3.39
N SER A 143 4.75 10.42 3.39
CA SER A 143 4.25 11.79 3.58
C SER A 143 2.74 11.75 3.85
N SER A 144 2.21 12.78 4.50
CA SER A 144 0.79 13.12 4.44
C SER A 144 0.62 14.23 3.41
N VAL A 145 -0.38 14.12 2.52
CA VAL A 145 -0.79 15.25 1.68
C VAL A 145 -1.70 16.11 2.55
N PRO A 146 -1.37 17.39 2.82
CA PRO A 146 -2.29 18.27 3.54
C PRO A 146 -3.60 18.43 2.74
N PRO A 147 -4.76 18.57 3.39
CA PRO A 147 -6.02 18.82 2.69
C PRO A 147 -5.91 20.07 1.80
N PRO A 148 -6.62 20.10 0.65
CA PRO A 148 -6.64 21.28 -0.20
C PRO A 148 -7.12 22.48 0.61
N ILE A 149 -6.34 23.56 0.61
CA ILE A 149 -6.71 24.81 1.26
C ILE A 149 -8.01 25.29 0.62
N PRO A 150 -9.10 25.54 1.38
CA PRO A 150 -10.34 26.02 0.79
C PRO A 150 -10.05 27.33 0.05
N GLU A 151 -10.45 27.40 -1.23
CA GLU A 151 -10.33 28.59 -2.06
C GLU A 151 -10.93 29.79 -1.30
N GLN A 152 -10.07 30.73 -0.90
CA GLN A 152 -10.54 31.99 -0.35
C GLN A 152 -11.21 32.75 -1.50
N ILE A 153 -12.53 32.74 -1.53
CA ILE A 153 -13.32 33.62 -2.39
C ILE A 153 -13.00 35.04 -1.93
N VAL A 154 -12.14 35.73 -2.69
CA VAL A 154 -11.88 37.15 -2.52
C VAL A 154 -13.12 37.87 -3.05
N ASN A 155 -13.92 38.44 -2.13
CA ASN A 155 -15.03 39.32 -2.46
C ASN A 155 -14.54 40.69 -2.93
#